data_AF-A0A2S6ATS5-F1
#
_entry.id   AF-A0A2S6ATS5-F1
#
_cell.length_a   1.000
_cell.length_b   1.000
_cell.length_c   1.000
_cell.angle_alpha   90.00
_cell.angle_beta   90.00
_cell.angle_gamma   90.00
#
_symmetry.space_group_name_H-M   'P 1'
#
loop_
_entity.id
_entity.type
_entity.pdbx_description
1 polymer ?
#
loop_
_entity_poly.entity_id
_entity_poly.type
_entity_poly.pdbx_seq_one_letter_code
_entity_poly.pdbx_strand_id
1 'polypeptide(L)'
;MTADLGNRRCHEAVTTSVATHLVRANRSSGGAPSSWFRTGPPSEELNGVLRAGSAIPHEIEQLRALFDGVPACWHFWPNVDSPEIPELLHQPGGLADSPGRAHYQWVNAGVYRQQGYRIRLEWGREGVEQLGPECGALIIVDVLSFSTSVDIAVSRGGRVLPLPLRHADPRAALEAERAGAVLAAAKHERGWSLSPSSLLELPAGTLLALPSPNGATLSARAAGFDLTVFAGSLRNADAVAKAAIAAADDRPVGIVAAGERWGVVDGPLRPSLEDYVGAGAIAAALLAHNADGSPEAQVAALGFRAVAGELLAILAGAVSGRELTGIGLAHDVRLAAQWNASTAAPVLIDGIYDG
;
A
#
# COMPACT_ATOMS: atom_id res chain seq x y z
N MET A 1 -17.58 29.86 12.82
CA MET A 1 -18.09 30.01 11.43
C MET A 1 -16.88 30.34 10.58
N THR A 2 -16.36 29.55 9.65
CA THR A 2 -16.90 28.45 8.80
C THR A 2 -15.66 27.95 8.06
N ALA A 3 -15.15 26.75 8.33
CA ALA A 3 -15.39 25.53 7.55
C ALA A 3 -15.30 25.72 6.02
N ASP A 4 -14.17 25.28 5.47
CA ASP A 4 -14.14 24.10 4.59
C ASP A 4 -14.95 24.14 3.28
N LEU A 5 -14.48 24.98 2.34
CA LEU A 5 -14.85 24.94 0.91
C LEU A 5 -13.67 24.69 -0.03
N GLY A 6 -12.43 24.71 0.49
CA GLY A 6 -11.20 24.62 -0.33
C GLY A 6 -10.82 23.19 -0.72
N ASN A 7 -11.03 22.22 0.16
CA ASN A 7 -10.44 20.88 -0.01
C ASN A 7 -11.24 19.94 -0.92
N ARG A 8 -12.55 20.19 -1.10
CA ARG A 8 -13.40 19.36 -1.99
C ARG A 8 -13.20 19.61 -3.49
N ARG A 9 -12.62 20.75 -3.91
CA ARG A 9 -12.38 21.05 -5.34
C ARG A 9 -11.01 20.58 -5.84
N CYS A 10 -10.01 20.50 -4.95
CA CYS A 10 -8.65 20.15 -5.35
C CYS A 10 -8.51 18.68 -5.76
N HIS A 11 -9.25 17.77 -5.12
CA HIS A 11 -9.13 16.34 -5.37
C HIS A 11 -9.82 15.88 -6.68
N GLU A 12 -10.95 16.49 -7.05
CA GLU A 12 -11.62 16.26 -8.34
C GLU A 12 -10.82 16.84 -9.52
N ALA A 13 -10.09 17.94 -9.30
CA ALA A 13 -9.25 18.58 -10.30
C ALA A 13 -7.97 17.77 -10.64
N VAL A 14 -7.29 17.19 -9.64
CA VAL A 14 -6.05 16.42 -9.85
C VAL A 14 -6.32 15.11 -10.60
N THR A 15 -7.42 14.43 -10.27
CA THR A 15 -7.75 13.12 -10.87
C THR A 15 -8.24 13.26 -12.32
N THR A 16 -9.02 14.31 -12.62
CA THR A 16 -9.42 14.66 -13.99
C THR A 16 -8.20 15.15 -14.80
N SER A 17 -7.24 15.82 -14.16
CA SER A 17 -6.02 16.31 -14.80
C SER A 17 -5.16 15.15 -15.34
N VAL A 18 -4.78 14.19 -14.51
CA VAL A 18 -3.86 13.10 -14.92
C VAL A 18 -4.43 12.25 -16.07
N ALA A 19 -5.73 11.92 -16.03
CA ALA A 19 -6.38 11.15 -17.09
C ALA A 19 -6.47 11.89 -18.44
N THR A 20 -6.63 13.22 -18.42
CA THR A 20 -6.71 14.04 -19.64
C THR A 20 -5.33 14.20 -20.32
N HIS A 21 -4.23 14.11 -19.56
CA HIS A 21 -2.86 14.30 -20.06
C HIS A 21 -2.34 13.07 -20.83
N LEU A 22 -2.65 11.86 -20.36
CA LEU A 22 -2.28 10.62 -21.05
C LEU A 22 -2.98 10.47 -22.42
N VAL A 23 -4.23 10.90 -22.53
CA VAL A 23 -5.02 10.86 -23.78
C VAL A 23 -4.49 11.83 -24.85
N ARG A 24 -3.84 12.94 -24.46
CA ARG A 24 -3.33 13.97 -25.38
C ARG A 24 -1.91 13.72 -25.88
N ALA A 25 -1.08 12.99 -25.13
CA ALA A 25 0.27 12.59 -25.55
C ALA A 25 0.25 11.71 -26.82
N ASN A 26 -0.85 10.97 -27.05
CA ASN A 26 -1.04 10.15 -28.25
C ASN A 26 -1.43 10.94 -29.53
N ARG A 27 -1.50 12.28 -29.48
CA ARG A 27 -1.90 13.14 -30.63
C ARG A 27 -0.85 14.16 -31.09
N SER A 28 0.46 13.92 -30.89
CA SER A 28 1.49 14.73 -31.55
C SER A 28 1.86 14.12 -32.91
N SER A 29 1.35 14.73 -33.98
CA SER A 29 1.70 14.45 -35.37
C SER A 29 3.13 14.87 -35.69
N GLY A 30 3.76 14.15 -36.62
CA GLY A 30 5.20 14.23 -36.91
C GLY A 30 5.69 15.51 -37.60
N GLY A 31 7.02 15.65 -37.58
CA GLY A 31 7.80 16.56 -38.43
C GLY A 31 8.52 17.67 -37.65
N ALA A 32 9.87 17.55 -37.53
CA ALA A 32 10.85 18.48 -36.93
C ALA A 32 11.10 18.36 -35.40
N PRO A 33 12.33 18.68 -34.90
CA PRO A 33 12.95 18.06 -33.71
C PRO A 33 12.51 18.68 -32.37
N SER A 34 11.29 19.20 -32.30
CA SER A 34 10.71 19.66 -31.05
C SER A 34 9.21 19.33 -31.02
N SER A 35 8.74 18.79 -29.91
CA SER A 35 7.32 18.57 -29.63
C SER A 35 6.92 19.36 -28.40
N TRP A 36 5.79 20.06 -28.50
CA TRP A 36 5.29 20.97 -27.47
C TRP A 36 4.02 20.38 -26.85
N PHE A 37 3.83 20.53 -25.54
CA PHE A 37 2.51 20.37 -24.94
C PHE A 37 2.22 21.50 -23.94
N ARG A 38 0.99 22.03 -23.98
CA ARG A 38 0.48 23.01 -23.01
C ARG A 38 -0.56 22.34 -22.13
N THR A 39 -0.35 22.41 -20.83
CA THR A 39 -1.29 21.95 -19.81
C THR A 39 -2.01 23.19 -19.28
N GLY A 40 -3.19 23.51 -19.81
CA GLY A 40 -3.90 24.76 -19.49
C GLY A 40 -4.83 24.78 -18.24
N PRO A 41 -4.36 24.53 -17.00
CA PRO A 41 -4.99 25.05 -15.77
C PRO A 41 -4.21 26.22 -15.11
N PRO A 42 -4.76 26.89 -14.05
CA PRO A 42 -4.51 28.31 -13.73
C PRO A 42 -3.30 28.60 -12.83
N SER A 43 -2.52 27.59 -12.42
CA SER A 43 -1.28 27.80 -11.68
C SER A 43 -0.11 27.78 -12.66
N GLU A 44 0.67 28.86 -12.70
CA GLU A 44 1.87 29.04 -13.54
C GLU A 44 3.03 28.05 -13.26
N GLU A 45 2.76 26.82 -12.79
CA GLU A 45 3.77 25.93 -12.21
C GLU A 45 4.09 24.67 -13.01
N LEU A 46 3.45 24.42 -14.17
CA LEU A 46 3.83 23.30 -15.03
C LEU A 46 3.85 23.70 -16.51
N ASN A 47 4.94 24.36 -16.90
CA ASN A 47 5.36 24.39 -18.30
C ASN A 47 6.65 23.57 -18.42
N GLY A 48 6.57 22.36 -18.94
CA GLY A 48 7.76 21.56 -19.26
C GLY A 48 8.36 21.98 -20.60
N VAL A 49 9.68 22.16 -20.63
CA VAL A 49 10.44 22.39 -21.87
C VAL A 49 11.41 21.23 -22.07
N LEU A 50 11.29 20.50 -23.18
CA LEU A 50 12.39 19.68 -23.68
C LEU A 50 13.29 20.58 -24.52
N ARG A 51 14.36 21.11 -23.92
CA ARG A 51 15.33 21.96 -24.63
C ARG A 51 16.35 21.06 -25.33
N ALA A 52 16.12 20.75 -26.60
CA ALA A 52 17.20 20.41 -27.51
C ALA A 52 17.63 21.70 -28.22
N GLY A 53 18.46 22.50 -27.55
CA GLY A 53 19.04 23.73 -28.11
C GLY A 53 20.55 23.60 -28.22
N SER A 54 21.07 23.70 -29.45
CA SER A 54 22.49 23.78 -29.89
C SER A 54 23.57 23.09 -29.04
N ALA A 55 23.27 21.94 -28.43
CA ALA A 55 24.30 21.07 -27.90
C ALA A 55 24.96 20.36 -29.08
N ILE A 56 26.29 20.38 -29.12
CA ILE A 56 27.08 19.71 -30.16
C ILE A 56 26.77 18.21 -30.04
N PRO A 57 26.56 17.45 -31.13
CA PRO A 57 26.19 16.03 -31.08
C PRO A 57 27.04 15.18 -30.12
N HIS A 58 28.29 15.60 -29.89
CA HIS A 58 29.23 15.00 -28.95
C HIS A 58 28.78 15.06 -27.47
N GLU A 59 28.17 16.16 -27.01
CA GLU A 59 27.71 16.31 -25.62
C GLU A 59 26.52 15.38 -25.32
N ILE A 60 25.66 15.16 -26.31
CA ILE A 60 24.51 14.23 -26.20
C ILE A 60 25.01 12.78 -26.08
N GLU A 61 26.06 12.41 -26.82
CA GLU A 61 26.67 11.08 -26.72
C GLU A 61 27.41 10.87 -25.40
N GLN A 62 28.12 11.89 -24.90
CA GLN A 62 28.77 11.85 -23.58
C GLN A 62 27.75 11.69 -22.44
N LEU A 63 26.65 12.44 -22.48
CA LEU A 63 25.57 12.29 -21.49
C LEU A 63 24.90 10.92 -21.57
N ARG A 64 24.70 10.38 -22.78
CA ARG A 64 24.18 9.01 -22.96
C ARG A 64 25.12 7.96 -22.38
N ALA A 65 26.43 8.12 -22.56
CA ALA A 65 27.44 7.22 -22.00
C ALA A 65 27.50 7.33 -20.46
N LEU A 66 27.37 8.54 -19.90
CA LEU A 66 27.40 8.76 -18.45
C LEU A 66 26.26 8.03 -17.70
N PHE A 67 25.12 7.84 -18.37
CA PHE A 67 23.91 7.22 -17.81
C PHE A 67 23.55 5.89 -18.50
N ASP A 68 24.52 5.24 -19.12
CA ASP A 68 24.42 3.89 -19.69
C ASP A 68 23.21 3.71 -20.65
N GLY A 69 22.92 4.75 -21.43
CA GLY A 69 21.86 4.75 -22.45
C GLY A 69 20.45 5.01 -21.95
N VAL A 70 20.23 5.28 -20.66
CA VAL A 70 18.89 5.54 -20.11
C VAL A 70 18.41 6.96 -20.47
N PRO A 71 17.21 7.13 -21.09
CA PRO A 71 16.67 8.46 -21.34
C PRO A 71 16.27 9.16 -20.03
N ALA A 72 16.90 10.29 -19.71
CA ALA A 72 16.56 11.12 -18.55
C ALA A 72 16.04 12.49 -19.00
N CYS A 73 15.04 13.02 -18.29
CA CYS A 73 14.46 14.34 -18.54
C CYS A 73 14.84 15.27 -17.38
N TRP A 74 15.21 16.52 -17.68
CA TRP A 74 15.68 17.49 -16.68
C TRP A 74 14.78 18.73 -16.65
N HIS A 75 14.62 19.31 -15.46
CA HIS A 75 13.93 20.58 -15.25
C HIS A 75 14.87 21.54 -14.52
N PHE A 76 14.94 22.79 -14.97
CA PHE A 76 15.70 23.85 -14.30
C PHE A 76 14.77 25.04 -14.05
N TRP A 77 14.90 25.65 -12.88
CA TRP A 77 14.23 26.92 -12.62
C TRP A 77 14.99 28.06 -13.32
N PRO A 78 14.29 29.04 -13.92
CA PRO A 78 14.94 30.11 -14.69
C PRO A 78 15.92 30.99 -13.88
N ASN A 79 15.82 30.98 -12.54
CA ASN A 79 16.57 31.84 -11.64
C ASN A 79 17.40 31.07 -10.60
N VAL A 80 17.66 29.78 -10.82
CA VAL A 80 18.62 29.00 -10.04
C VAL A 80 19.80 28.76 -10.96
N ASP A 81 21.00 29.21 -10.57
CA ASP A 81 22.23 28.88 -11.28
C ASP A 81 22.28 27.38 -11.53
N SER A 82 22.41 27.00 -12.80
CA SER A 82 22.47 25.60 -13.22
C SER A 82 23.62 24.93 -12.46
N PRO A 83 23.40 23.83 -11.71
CA PRO A 83 24.51 23.18 -11.02
C PRO A 83 25.45 22.58 -12.07
N GLU A 84 26.57 23.27 -12.31
CA GLU A 84 27.89 22.77 -12.75
C GLU A 84 27.93 21.59 -13.73
N ILE A 85 27.01 21.54 -14.72
CA ILE A 85 27.09 20.61 -15.85
C ILE A 85 28.43 20.73 -16.61
N PRO A 86 28.99 21.94 -16.84
CA PRO A 86 30.28 22.08 -17.50
C PRO A 86 31.43 21.41 -16.73
N GLU A 87 31.42 21.41 -15.40
CA GLU A 87 32.51 20.85 -14.59
C GLU A 87 32.46 19.31 -14.54
N LEU A 88 31.25 18.75 -14.54
CA LEU A 88 31.01 17.29 -14.66
C LEU A 88 31.50 16.69 -15.98
N LEU A 89 31.51 17.48 -17.07
CA LEU A 89 31.97 17.04 -18.39
C LEU A 89 33.51 17.14 -18.56
N HIS A 90 34.20 17.87 -17.67
CA HIS A 90 35.63 18.15 -17.80
C HIS A 90 36.53 17.36 -16.84
N GLN A 91 35.99 16.53 -15.94
CA GLN A 91 36.82 15.69 -15.06
C GLN A 91 37.37 14.45 -15.81
N PRO A 92 38.71 14.30 -15.95
CA PRO A 92 39.30 13.09 -16.49
C PRO A 92 39.34 12.03 -15.38
N GLY A 93 38.32 11.18 -15.36
CA GLY A 93 38.16 10.10 -14.37
C GLY A 93 36.69 9.91 -14.05
N GLY A 94 36.05 8.95 -14.71
CA GLY A 94 34.61 8.71 -14.53
C GLY A 94 34.25 8.47 -13.06
N LEU A 95 33.22 9.19 -12.58
CA LEU A 95 32.29 8.98 -11.45
C LEU A 95 32.74 8.27 -10.15
N ALA A 96 34.02 7.96 -9.95
CA ALA A 96 34.49 7.19 -8.80
C ALA A 96 34.87 8.09 -7.61
N ASP A 97 35.33 9.33 -7.83
CA ASP A 97 36.01 10.11 -6.77
C ASP A 97 35.60 11.60 -6.66
N SER A 98 34.33 11.96 -6.94
CA SER A 98 33.84 13.34 -6.67
C SER A 98 33.25 13.47 -5.25
N PRO A 99 33.78 14.36 -4.37
CA PRO A 99 33.33 14.55 -2.98
C PRO A 99 32.07 15.43 -2.89
N GLY A 100 31.01 15.06 -3.62
CA GLY A 100 29.74 15.80 -3.69
C GLY A 100 28.49 14.91 -3.70
N ARG A 101 28.64 13.58 -3.60
CA ARG A 101 27.53 12.60 -3.66
C ARG A 101 26.64 12.54 -2.40
N ALA A 102 26.76 13.50 -1.49
CA ALA A 102 26.17 13.43 -0.15
C ALA A 102 25.28 14.64 0.23
N HIS A 103 24.51 15.23 -0.69
CA HIS A 103 23.63 16.37 -0.32
C HIS A 103 22.19 16.34 -0.86
N TYR A 104 21.66 15.16 -1.19
CA TYR A 104 20.22 14.87 -1.05
C TYR A 104 20.01 13.59 -0.23
N GLN A 105 20.75 13.45 0.87
CA GLN A 105 20.35 12.53 1.93
C GLN A 105 19.09 13.11 2.59
N TRP A 106 17.93 12.53 2.30
CA TRP A 106 16.80 12.35 3.22
C TRP A 106 16.67 13.40 4.34
N VAL A 107 16.48 14.67 3.99
CA VAL A 107 16.37 15.74 5.01
C VAL A 107 15.13 15.54 5.90
N ASN A 108 14.25 14.57 5.62
CA ASN A 108 13.10 14.26 6.47
C ASN A 108 12.62 12.79 6.37
N ALA A 109 13.51 11.79 6.41
CA ALA A 109 13.06 10.39 6.48
C ALA A 109 12.06 10.15 7.63
N GLY A 110 12.21 10.85 8.76
CA GLY A 110 11.30 10.76 9.89
C GLY A 110 9.86 11.22 9.64
N VAL A 111 9.65 12.14 8.69
CA VAL A 111 8.30 12.67 8.39
C VAL A 111 7.41 11.59 7.77
N TYR A 112 7.94 10.84 6.80
CA TYR A 112 7.21 9.73 6.17
C TYR A 112 7.00 8.53 7.11
N ARG A 113 7.77 8.46 8.21
CA ARG A 113 7.57 7.48 9.27
C ARG A 113 6.59 7.92 10.33
N GLN A 114 6.01 9.12 10.21
CA GLN A 114 5.08 9.71 11.18
C GLN A 114 5.70 9.76 12.59
N GLN A 115 6.99 10.13 12.68
CA GLN A 115 7.68 10.33 13.95
C GLN A 115 6.94 11.34 14.83
N GLY A 116 6.94 11.08 16.14
CA GLY A 116 6.19 11.86 17.12
C GLY A 116 4.80 11.30 17.45
N TYR A 117 4.31 10.30 16.71
CA TYR A 117 3.04 9.63 17.01
C TYR A 117 3.24 8.17 17.44
N ARG A 118 2.40 7.72 18.40
CA ARG A 118 2.35 6.35 18.92
C ARG A 118 1.55 5.41 18.04
N ILE A 119 0.48 5.91 17.41
CA ILE A 119 -0.34 5.16 16.46
C ILE A 119 -0.14 5.75 15.06
N ARG A 120 0.32 4.93 14.12
CA ARG A 120 0.69 5.35 12.76
C ARG A 120 -0.08 4.57 11.72
N LEU A 121 -0.39 5.17 10.58
CA LEU A 121 -1.17 4.52 9.53
C LEU A 121 -0.59 4.84 8.16
N GLU A 122 -0.28 3.81 7.39
CA GLU A 122 0.20 3.93 6.02
C GLU A 122 -0.39 2.86 5.10
N TRP A 123 -0.02 2.91 3.82
CA TRP A 123 -0.56 2.03 2.79
C TRP A 123 0.48 1.13 2.14
N GLY A 124 0.06 -0.10 1.84
CA GLY A 124 0.75 -1.00 0.93
C GLY A 124 2.20 -1.28 1.31
N ARG A 125 3.01 -1.55 0.28
CA ARG A 125 4.41 -1.99 0.42
C ARG A 125 5.26 -0.89 1.04
N GLU A 126 5.08 0.34 0.57
CA GLU A 126 5.82 1.51 0.99
C GLU A 126 5.53 1.82 2.47
N GLY A 127 4.29 1.65 2.91
CA GLY A 127 3.91 1.77 4.32
C GLY A 127 4.63 0.79 5.24
N VAL A 128 4.78 -0.47 4.81
CA VAL A 128 5.59 -1.46 5.55
C VAL A 128 7.04 -0.97 5.69
N GLU A 129 7.65 -0.40 4.64
CA GLU A 129 9.04 0.10 4.73
C GLU A 129 9.21 1.32 5.62
N GLN A 130 8.22 2.21 5.64
CA GLN A 130 8.32 3.42 6.45
C GLN A 130 8.08 3.09 7.92
N LEU A 131 7.08 2.26 8.23
CA LEU A 131 6.70 1.96 9.61
C LEU A 131 7.54 0.85 10.24
N GLY A 132 7.97 -0.14 9.45
CA GLY A 132 8.69 -1.33 9.93
C GLY A 132 9.95 -1.06 10.76
N PRO A 133 10.82 -0.09 10.40
CA PRO A 133 12.03 0.18 11.16
C PRO A 133 11.82 0.76 12.58
N GLU A 134 10.65 1.33 12.89
CA GLU A 134 10.42 2.06 14.14
C GLU A 134 9.29 1.49 15.01
N CYS A 135 8.30 0.83 14.42
CA CYS A 135 7.18 0.26 15.15
C CYS A 135 7.57 -1.02 15.91
N GLY A 136 6.94 -1.25 17.06
CA GLY A 136 7.06 -2.52 17.79
C GLY A 136 6.02 -3.56 17.39
N ALA A 137 4.90 -3.11 16.82
CA ALA A 137 3.91 -3.96 16.19
C ALA A 137 3.40 -3.34 14.89
N LEU A 138 3.06 -4.19 13.92
CA LEU A 138 2.47 -3.79 12.64
C LEU A 138 1.22 -4.62 12.35
N ILE A 139 0.11 -3.95 12.06
CA ILE A 139 -1.18 -4.60 11.78
C ILE A 139 -1.46 -4.49 10.29
N ILE A 140 -1.47 -5.63 9.58
CA ILE A 140 -1.82 -5.71 8.16
C ILE A 140 -3.33 -5.83 8.00
N VAL A 141 -3.91 -4.94 7.19
CA VAL A 141 -5.36 -4.85 6.96
C VAL A 141 -5.69 -5.07 5.48
N ASP A 142 -6.36 -6.18 5.18
CA ASP A 142 -6.82 -6.59 3.84
C ASP A 142 -8.22 -7.21 4.02
N VAL A 143 -9.23 -6.35 4.09
CA VAL A 143 -10.59 -6.70 4.53
C VAL A 143 -11.29 -7.61 3.52
N LEU A 144 -11.06 -7.40 2.22
CA LEU A 144 -11.63 -8.18 1.13
C LEU A 144 -10.49 -8.83 0.31
N SER A 145 -9.89 -9.91 0.79
CA SER A 145 -10.43 -10.80 1.83
C SER A 145 -9.40 -11.45 2.73
N PHE A 146 -8.12 -11.10 2.61
CA PHE A 146 -7.06 -11.86 3.25
C PHE A 146 -7.15 -11.83 4.78
N SER A 147 -7.18 -10.64 5.42
CA SER A 147 -7.19 -10.57 6.88
C SER A 147 -8.51 -11.06 7.49
N THR A 148 -9.63 -10.88 6.79
CA THR A 148 -10.92 -11.52 7.14
C THR A 148 -10.83 -13.05 7.12
N SER A 149 -10.15 -13.62 6.11
CA SER A 149 -9.95 -15.06 5.99
C SER A 149 -9.01 -15.59 7.08
N VAL A 150 -7.95 -14.85 7.39
CA VAL A 150 -7.02 -15.17 8.50
C VAL A 150 -7.78 -15.17 9.83
N ASP A 151 -8.58 -14.14 10.12
CA ASP A 151 -9.41 -14.09 11.33
C ASP A 151 -10.33 -15.30 11.46
N ILE A 152 -11.08 -15.65 10.41
CA ILE A 152 -12.01 -16.79 10.45
C ILE A 152 -11.25 -18.11 10.61
N ALA A 153 -10.12 -18.30 9.92
CA ALA A 153 -9.33 -19.51 10.06
C ALA A 153 -8.78 -19.67 11.50
N VAL A 154 -8.19 -18.61 12.04
CA VAL A 154 -7.56 -18.62 13.37
C VAL A 154 -8.59 -18.71 14.49
N SER A 155 -9.70 -17.97 14.41
CA SER A 155 -10.80 -18.06 15.39
C SER A 155 -11.46 -19.46 15.47
N ARG A 156 -11.22 -20.31 14.47
CA ARG A 156 -11.64 -21.73 14.47
C ARG A 156 -10.56 -22.70 14.97
N GLY A 157 -9.45 -22.18 15.47
CA GLY A 157 -8.28 -22.97 15.88
C GLY A 157 -7.44 -23.48 14.70
N GLY A 158 -7.62 -22.92 13.51
CA GLY A 158 -6.73 -23.15 12.37
C GLY A 158 -5.49 -22.25 12.44
N ARG A 159 -4.54 -22.49 11.55
CA ARG A 159 -3.33 -21.68 11.36
C ARG A 159 -3.19 -21.33 9.89
N VAL A 160 -2.64 -20.16 9.58
CA VAL A 160 -2.51 -19.70 8.20
C VAL A 160 -1.06 -19.43 7.84
N LEU A 161 -0.56 -20.11 6.82
CA LEU A 161 0.70 -19.79 6.16
C LEU A 161 0.43 -18.79 5.03
N PRO A 162 0.70 -17.47 5.19
CA PRO A 162 0.62 -16.51 4.11
C PRO A 162 1.65 -16.84 3.02
N LEU A 163 1.18 -17.02 1.78
CA LEU A 163 2.05 -17.17 0.63
C LEU A 163 2.05 -15.86 -0.19
N PRO A 164 3.20 -15.16 -0.33
CA PRO A 164 3.32 -13.90 -1.07
C PRO A 164 3.32 -14.15 -2.60
N LEU A 165 2.33 -14.91 -3.05
CA LEU A 165 2.19 -15.47 -4.37
C LEU A 165 0.74 -15.32 -4.82
N ARG A 166 0.53 -15.34 -6.14
CA ARG A 166 -0.81 -15.53 -6.70
C ARG A 166 -1.19 -16.99 -6.63
N HIS A 167 -2.48 -17.29 -6.49
CA HIS A 167 -2.98 -18.67 -6.45
C HIS A 167 -2.51 -19.50 -7.65
N ALA A 168 -2.49 -18.92 -8.86
CA ALA A 168 -2.08 -19.61 -10.08
C ALA A 168 -0.56 -19.83 -10.20
N ASP A 169 0.25 -19.35 -9.25
CA ASP A 169 1.70 -19.54 -9.27
C ASP A 169 2.04 -20.99 -8.83
N PRO A 170 2.72 -21.78 -9.67
CA PRO A 170 3.07 -23.17 -9.33
C PRO A 170 3.90 -23.31 -8.05
N ARG A 171 4.63 -22.27 -7.64
CA ARG A 171 5.41 -22.26 -6.39
C ARG A 171 4.54 -22.38 -5.14
N ALA A 172 3.28 -21.94 -5.21
CA ALA A 172 2.37 -22.01 -4.07
C ALA A 172 2.14 -23.45 -3.61
N ALA A 173 1.99 -24.39 -4.55
CA ALA A 173 1.84 -25.81 -4.24
C ALA A 173 3.11 -26.40 -3.60
N LEU A 174 4.28 -26.04 -4.13
CA LEU A 174 5.57 -26.50 -3.60
C LEU A 174 5.82 -25.98 -2.19
N GLU A 175 5.51 -24.71 -1.91
CA GLU A 175 5.68 -24.11 -0.58
C GLU A 175 4.69 -24.68 0.43
N ALA A 176 3.43 -24.91 0.03
CA ALA A 176 2.44 -25.57 0.89
C ALA A 176 2.86 -27.00 1.25
N GLU A 177 3.30 -27.79 0.27
CA GLU A 177 3.79 -29.16 0.49
C GLU A 177 4.99 -29.18 1.46
N ARG A 178 5.97 -28.29 1.26
CA ARG A 178 7.15 -28.18 2.14
C ARG A 178 6.79 -27.85 3.58
N ALA A 179 5.74 -27.05 3.79
CA ALA A 179 5.26 -26.69 5.11
C ALA A 179 4.30 -27.73 5.72
N GLY A 180 3.94 -28.78 4.98
CA GLY A 180 2.88 -29.70 5.40
C GLY A 180 1.50 -29.04 5.51
N ALA A 181 1.28 -27.98 4.74
CA ALA A 181 0.07 -27.16 4.76
C ALA A 181 -0.89 -27.57 3.62
N VAL A 182 -2.18 -27.42 3.87
CA VAL A 182 -3.21 -27.57 2.83
C VAL A 182 -3.21 -26.31 1.98
N LEU A 183 -2.92 -26.40 0.68
CA LEU A 183 -3.03 -25.25 -0.22
C LEU A 183 -4.49 -24.83 -0.38
N ALA A 184 -4.77 -23.55 -0.20
CA ALA A 184 -6.06 -22.95 -0.51
C ALA A 184 -6.39 -23.12 -2.00
N ALA A 185 -7.59 -23.61 -2.31
CA ALA A 185 -8.12 -23.76 -3.66
C ALA A 185 -8.45 -22.41 -4.32
N ALA A 186 -8.69 -22.44 -5.64
CA ALA A 186 -9.12 -21.26 -6.35
C ALA A 186 -10.53 -20.85 -5.91
N LYS A 187 -10.87 -19.56 -6.11
CA LYS A 187 -12.25 -19.11 -5.93
C LYS A 187 -13.18 -19.94 -6.82
N HIS A 188 -14.30 -20.39 -6.26
CA HIS A 188 -15.31 -21.26 -6.88
C HIS A 188 -14.93 -22.74 -7.11
N GLU A 189 -13.73 -23.17 -6.71
CA GLU A 189 -13.40 -24.59 -6.67
C GLU A 189 -13.83 -25.22 -5.35
N ARG A 190 -13.89 -26.57 -5.31
CA ARG A 190 -14.19 -27.29 -4.07
C ARG A 190 -12.99 -27.20 -3.13
N GLY A 191 -13.21 -26.72 -1.92
CA GLY A 191 -12.20 -26.65 -0.87
C GLY A 191 -12.20 -25.30 -0.15
N TRP A 192 -11.24 -25.14 0.75
CA TRP A 192 -10.96 -23.87 1.43
C TRP A 192 -10.20 -22.95 0.48
N SER A 193 -10.57 -21.68 0.43
CA SER A 193 -9.97 -20.68 -0.48
C SER A 193 -9.75 -19.35 0.25
N LEU A 194 -9.30 -18.32 -0.48
CA LEU A 194 -9.27 -16.94 -0.01
C LEU A 194 -10.67 -16.33 0.23
N SER A 195 -11.75 -17.09 -0.03
CA SER A 195 -13.11 -16.69 0.33
C SER A 195 -13.41 -17.01 1.80
N PRO A 196 -13.69 -15.99 2.64
CA PRO A 196 -14.13 -16.15 4.03
C PRO A 196 -15.23 -17.19 4.24
N SER A 197 -16.23 -17.24 3.36
CA SER A 197 -17.35 -18.18 3.43
C SER A 197 -16.91 -19.64 3.36
N SER A 198 -15.83 -19.95 2.64
CA SER A 198 -15.32 -21.31 2.53
C SER A 198 -14.71 -21.81 3.85
N LEU A 199 -14.26 -20.90 4.72
CA LEU A 199 -13.52 -21.22 5.94
C LEU A 199 -14.44 -21.41 7.17
N LEU A 200 -15.75 -21.20 7.02
CA LEU A 200 -16.73 -21.33 8.10
C LEU A 200 -16.85 -22.75 8.68
N GLU A 201 -16.28 -23.75 8.01
CA GLU A 201 -16.23 -25.14 8.47
C GLU A 201 -14.79 -25.67 8.58
N LEU A 202 -13.78 -24.79 8.56
CA LEU A 202 -12.38 -25.19 8.71
C LEU A 202 -12.19 -25.95 10.03
N PRO A 203 -11.63 -27.17 10.02
CA PRO A 203 -11.31 -27.92 11.23
C PRO A 203 -10.20 -27.25 12.05
N ALA A 204 -10.30 -27.34 13.37
CA ALA A 204 -9.21 -26.93 14.26
C ALA A 204 -7.94 -27.75 13.98
N GLY A 205 -6.78 -27.11 14.10
CA GLY A 205 -5.47 -27.69 13.83
C GLY A 205 -5.06 -27.69 12.35
N THR A 206 -5.96 -27.34 11.41
CA THR A 206 -5.61 -27.21 9.99
C THR A 206 -4.58 -26.10 9.79
N LEU A 207 -3.46 -26.41 9.14
CA LEU A 207 -2.54 -25.41 8.60
C LEU A 207 -2.92 -25.16 7.14
N LEU A 208 -3.45 -23.97 6.86
CA LEU A 208 -3.89 -23.54 5.54
C LEU A 208 -2.83 -22.63 4.91
N ALA A 209 -2.28 -23.01 3.76
CA ALA A 209 -1.43 -22.13 2.96
C ALA A 209 -2.30 -21.24 2.07
N LEU A 210 -2.18 -19.92 2.23
CA LEU A 210 -3.09 -18.95 1.67
C LEU A 210 -2.36 -17.95 0.76
N PRO A 211 -2.36 -18.16 -0.57
CA PRO A 211 -1.83 -17.21 -1.53
C PRO A 211 -2.65 -15.91 -1.57
N SER A 212 -1.98 -14.77 -1.43
CA SER A 212 -2.58 -13.45 -1.67
C SER A 212 -1.53 -12.47 -2.21
N PRO A 213 -1.82 -11.75 -3.32
CA PRO A 213 -0.88 -10.76 -3.86
C PRO A 213 -0.76 -9.50 -2.99
N ASN A 214 -1.71 -9.27 -2.08
CA ASN A 214 -1.78 -8.09 -1.22
C ASN A 214 -1.39 -8.48 0.21
N GLY A 215 -2.35 -8.86 1.07
CA GLY A 215 -2.11 -9.10 2.49
C GLY A 215 -1.03 -10.13 2.84
N ALA A 216 -0.90 -11.24 2.08
CA ALA A 216 0.17 -12.21 2.32
C ALA A 216 1.55 -11.65 1.93
N THR A 217 1.64 -10.94 0.80
CA THR A 217 2.84 -10.20 0.38
C THR A 217 3.30 -9.20 1.43
N LEU A 218 2.37 -8.42 1.99
CA LEU A 218 2.70 -7.44 3.03
C LEU A 218 3.11 -8.11 4.34
N SER A 219 2.46 -9.21 4.71
CA SER A 219 2.81 -9.99 5.91
C SER A 219 4.22 -10.56 5.81
N ALA A 220 4.56 -11.20 4.68
CA ALA A 220 5.90 -11.74 4.43
C ALA A 220 6.98 -10.66 4.45
N ARG A 221 6.63 -9.45 4.00
CA ARG A 221 7.54 -8.31 3.98
C ARG A 221 7.75 -7.71 5.37
N ALA A 222 6.67 -7.58 6.14
CA ALA A 222 6.70 -7.12 7.52
C ALA A 222 7.52 -8.05 8.43
N ALA A 223 7.50 -9.36 8.15
CA ALA A 223 8.30 -10.37 8.86
C ALA A 223 9.82 -10.15 8.74
N GLY A 224 10.28 -9.30 7.82
CA GLY A 224 11.69 -8.93 7.70
C GLY A 224 12.17 -7.86 8.70
N PHE A 225 11.28 -7.31 9.53
CA PHE A 225 11.59 -6.29 10.53
C PHE A 225 11.52 -6.85 11.96
N ASP A 226 12.21 -6.20 12.90
CA ASP A 226 12.20 -6.56 14.32
C ASP A 226 10.93 -6.02 15.02
N LEU A 227 9.77 -6.58 14.67
CA LEU A 227 8.46 -6.20 15.19
C LEU A 227 7.48 -7.38 15.20
N THR A 228 6.38 -7.25 15.93
CA THR A 228 5.30 -8.25 15.91
C THR A 228 4.29 -7.93 14.82
N VAL A 229 3.99 -8.88 13.92
CA VAL A 229 3.02 -8.68 12.83
C VAL A 229 1.66 -9.29 13.20
N PHE A 230 0.58 -8.53 13.02
CA PHE A 230 -0.78 -9.00 13.20
C PHE A 230 -1.60 -8.89 11.90
N ALA A 231 -2.60 -9.76 11.72
CA ALA A 231 -3.63 -9.58 10.70
C ALA A 231 -4.90 -9.00 11.33
N GLY A 232 -5.27 -7.79 10.93
CA GLY A 232 -6.43 -7.07 11.43
C GLY A 232 -7.52 -6.89 10.37
N SER A 233 -8.78 -6.97 10.80
CA SER A 233 -9.97 -6.69 9.98
C SER A 233 -11.03 -5.99 10.83
N LEU A 234 -12.19 -5.69 10.24
CA LEU A 234 -13.34 -5.22 11.01
C LEU A 234 -13.77 -6.22 12.09
N ARG A 235 -13.58 -7.52 11.82
CA ARG A 235 -14.09 -8.61 12.68
C ARG A 235 -13.41 -8.70 14.03
N ASN A 236 -12.15 -8.27 14.11
CA ASN A 236 -11.29 -8.46 15.27
C ASN A 236 -10.54 -7.19 15.69
N ALA A 237 -11.07 -6.01 15.33
CA ALA A 237 -10.42 -4.73 15.53
C ALA A 237 -9.99 -4.51 16.99
N ASP A 238 -10.88 -4.74 17.96
CA ASP A 238 -10.58 -4.55 19.38
C ASP A 238 -9.54 -5.54 19.90
N ALA A 239 -9.66 -6.81 19.51
CA ALA A 239 -8.75 -7.87 19.95
C ALA A 239 -7.33 -7.63 19.44
N VAL A 240 -7.20 -7.31 18.15
CA VAL A 240 -5.91 -7.00 17.52
C VAL A 240 -5.32 -5.72 18.08
N ALA A 241 -6.10 -4.66 18.29
CA ALA A 241 -5.61 -3.42 18.89
C ALA A 241 -5.00 -3.67 20.28
N LYS A 242 -5.72 -4.42 21.13
CA LYS A 242 -5.23 -4.78 22.48
C LYS A 242 -3.95 -5.61 22.43
N ALA A 243 -3.90 -6.63 21.56
CA ALA A 243 -2.73 -7.48 21.42
C ALA A 243 -1.52 -6.72 20.86
N ALA A 244 -1.73 -5.85 19.87
CA ALA A 244 -0.68 -5.03 19.27
C ALA A 244 -0.10 -4.01 20.25
N ILE A 245 -0.93 -3.39 21.10
CA ILE A 245 -0.44 -2.51 22.18
C ILE A 245 0.47 -3.29 23.14
N ALA A 246 0.03 -4.48 23.57
CA ALA A 246 0.83 -5.30 24.48
C ALA A 246 2.15 -5.75 23.85
N ALA A 247 2.16 -6.08 22.56
CA ALA A 247 3.35 -6.52 21.84
C ALA A 247 4.33 -5.38 21.49
N ALA A 248 3.81 -4.16 21.24
CA ALA A 248 4.64 -3.02 20.87
C ALA A 248 5.40 -2.42 22.04
N ASP A 249 4.92 -2.62 23.28
CA ASP A 249 5.51 -2.06 24.50
C ASP A 249 5.68 -0.52 24.37
N ASP A 250 6.88 0.01 24.64
CA ASP A 250 7.21 1.43 24.49
C ASP A 250 7.50 1.85 23.04
N ARG A 251 7.26 1.00 22.03
CA ARG A 251 7.39 1.37 20.60
C ARG A 251 6.04 1.67 19.95
N PRO A 252 5.97 2.44 18.85
CA PRO A 252 4.73 2.73 18.13
C PRO A 252 4.05 1.47 17.58
N VAL A 253 2.73 1.56 17.38
CA VAL A 253 1.93 0.58 16.63
C VAL A 253 1.63 1.16 15.25
N GLY A 254 2.00 0.43 14.20
CA GLY A 254 1.66 0.77 12.81
C GLY A 254 0.45 0.00 12.29
N ILE A 255 -0.36 0.65 11.46
CA ILE A 255 -1.45 0.04 10.71
C ILE A 255 -1.12 0.18 9.23
N VAL A 256 -1.19 -0.92 8.48
CA VAL A 256 -0.95 -0.92 7.03
C VAL A 256 -2.18 -1.43 6.31
N ALA A 257 -2.91 -0.51 5.67
CA ALA A 257 -3.99 -0.87 4.76
C ALA A 257 -3.39 -1.39 3.45
N ALA A 258 -3.79 -2.59 3.02
CA ALA A 258 -3.13 -3.29 1.93
C ALA A 258 -3.34 -2.60 0.58
N GLY A 259 -4.55 -2.09 0.35
CA GLY A 259 -4.91 -1.50 -0.92
C GLY A 259 -5.10 -2.56 -2.00
N GLU A 260 -5.46 -2.10 -3.18
CA GLU A 260 -5.71 -2.94 -4.34
C GLU A 260 -4.90 -2.49 -5.56
N ARG A 261 -5.15 -3.12 -6.71
CA ARG A 261 -4.67 -2.68 -8.02
C ARG A 261 -5.84 -2.33 -8.94
N TRP A 262 -5.56 -1.61 -10.02
CA TRP A 262 -6.56 -1.21 -11.03
C TRP A 262 -6.83 -2.31 -12.06
N GLY A 263 -7.17 -3.52 -11.60
CA GLY A 263 -7.42 -4.68 -12.47
C GLY A 263 -6.17 -5.22 -13.20
N VAL A 264 -4.98 -4.81 -12.75
CA VAL A 264 -3.68 -5.23 -13.30
C VAL A 264 -2.87 -6.02 -12.29
N VAL A 265 -1.95 -6.85 -12.77
CA VAL A 265 -1.08 -7.68 -11.92
C VAL A 265 -0.11 -6.80 -11.13
N ASP A 266 0.58 -5.91 -11.83
CA ASP A 266 1.50 -4.93 -11.27
C ASP A 266 1.08 -3.54 -11.73
N GLY A 267 1.07 -2.60 -10.81
CA GLY A 267 0.60 -1.25 -11.08
C GLY A 267 0.54 -0.40 -9.82
N PRO A 268 0.12 0.86 -9.95
CA PRO A 268 -0.01 1.75 -8.81
C PRO A 268 -1.03 1.18 -7.82
N LEU A 269 -0.79 1.48 -6.54
CA LEU A 269 -1.74 1.21 -5.47
C LEU A 269 -3.08 1.92 -5.78
N ARG A 270 -4.18 1.19 -5.65
CA ARG A 270 -5.52 1.75 -5.52
C ARG A 270 -5.88 1.72 -4.03
N PRO A 271 -6.07 2.89 -3.38
CA PRO A 271 -6.68 2.90 -2.06
C PRO A 271 -8.05 2.18 -2.10
N SER A 272 -8.17 1.12 -1.32
CA SER A 272 -9.39 0.34 -1.14
C SER A 272 -10.21 0.96 -0.01
N LEU A 273 -11.51 1.15 -0.26
CA LEU A 273 -12.39 1.76 0.76
C LEU A 273 -12.57 0.81 1.94
N GLU A 274 -12.72 -0.47 1.67
CA GLU A 274 -12.85 -1.53 2.67
C GLU A 274 -11.64 -1.62 3.61
N ASP A 275 -10.41 -1.51 3.09
CA ASP A 275 -9.21 -1.53 3.95
C ASP A 275 -9.06 -0.23 4.71
N TYR A 276 -9.47 0.91 4.14
CA TYR A 276 -9.52 2.17 4.88
C TYR A 276 -10.47 2.09 6.07
N VAL A 277 -11.67 1.54 5.86
CA VAL A 277 -12.68 1.38 6.91
C VAL A 277 -12.21 0.36 7.96
N GLY A 278 -11.58 -0.74 7.54
CA GLY A 278 -10.94 -1.71 8.44
C GLY A 278 -9.80 -1.12 9.27
N ALA A 279 -8.90 -0.37 8.63
CA ALA A 279 -7.81 0.33 9.30
C ALA A 279 -8.34 1.40 10.25
N GLY A 280 -9.43 2.09 9.87
CA GLY A 280 -10.14 3.04 10.71
C GLY A 280 -10.77 2.41 11.95
N ALA A 281 -11.31 1.19 11.85
CA ALA A 281 -11.83 0.45 13.01
C ALA A 281 -10.72 0.13 14.02
N ILE A 282 -9.59 -0.37 13.52
CA ILE A 282 -8.40 -0.67 14.33
C ILE A 282 -7.81 0.61 14.93
N ALA A 283 -7.69 1.67 14.14
CA ALA A 283 -7.23 2.98 14.62
C ALA A 283 -8.16 3.52 15.71
N ALA A 284 -9.47 3.42 15.55
CA ALA A 284 -10.43 3.85 16.55
C ALA A 284 -10.30 3.08 17.87
N ALA A 285 -10.01 1.77 17.81
CA ALA A 285 -9.75 0.94 18.97
C ALA A 285 -8.41 1.30 19.65
N LEU A 286 -7.32 1.45 18.89
CA LEU A 286 -6.02 1.87 19.41
C LEU A 286 -6.07 3.26 20.07
N LEU A 287 -6.76 4.21 19.44
CA LEU A 287 -6.90 5.59 19.95
C LEU A 287 -7.75 5.68 21.21
N ALA A 288 -8.58 4.69 21.49
CA ALA A 288 -9.29 4.60 22.77
C ALA A 288 -8.34 4.30 23.95
N HIS A 289 -7.18 3.70 23.68
CA HIS A 289 -6.13 3.42 24.68
C HIS A 289 -5.05 4.50 24.73
N ASN A 290 -4.68 5.07 23.59
CA ASN A 290 -3.68 6.13 23.51
C ASN A 290 -4.08 7.14 22.43
N ALA A 291 -4.40 8.37 22.84
CA ALA A 291 -4.87 9.41 21.94
C ALA A 291 -3.78 9.97 20.99
N ASP A 292 -2.51 9.59 21.17
CA ASP A 292 -1.39 10.07 20.36
C ASP A 292 -1.27 9.31 19.01
N GLY A 293 -2.24 9.55 18.13
CA GLY A 293 -2.21 9.05 16.76
C GLY A 293 -1.83 10.10 15.74
N SER A 294 -1.23 9.66 14.64
CA SER A 294 -0.98 10.49 13.48
C SER A 294 -2.29 11.02 12.88
N PRO A 295 -2.26 12.16 12.15
CA PRO A 295 -3.43 12.67 11.47
C PRO A 295 -4.10 11.63 10.57
N GLU A 296 -3.32 10.78 9.90
CA GLU A 296 -3.79 9.67 9.07
C GLU A 296 -4.64 8.68 9.87
N ALA A 297 -4.13 8.25 11.04
CA ALA A 297 -4.85 7.34 11.94
C ALA A 297 -6.11 7.99 12.53
N GLN A 298 -6.03 9.28 12.91
CA GLN A 298 -7.18 10.01 13.47
C GLN A 298 -8.31 10.15 12.44
N VAL A 299 -7.99 10.54 11.20
CA VAL A 299 -9.00 10.70 10.14
C VAL A 299 -9.59 9.35 9.75
N ALA A 300 -8.79 8.28 9.69
CA ALA A 300 -9.31 6.92 9.46
C ALA A 300 -10.30 6.50 10.56
N ALA A 301 -9.97 6.74 11.83
CA ALA A 301 -10.87 6.45 12.95
C ALA A 301 -12.17 7.26 12.88
N LEU A 302 -12.13 8.54 12.50
CA LEU A 302 -13.32 9.36 12.26
C LEU A 302 -14.16 8.82 11.10
N GLY A 303 -13.52 8.45 9.99
CA GLY A 303 -14.18 7.86 8.82
C GLY A 303 -14.91 6.58 9.16
N PHE A 304 -14.25 5.66 9.88
CA PHE A 304 -14.88 4.43 10.38
C PHE A 304 -16.10 4.74 11.27
N ARG A 305 -15.95 5.60 12.29
CA ARG A 305 -17.05 5.94 13.22
C ARG A 305 -18.26 6.50 12.48
N ALA A 306 -18.04 7.29 11.42
CA ALA A 306 -19.11 7.86 10.61
C ALA A 306 -19.92 6.81 9.84
N VAL A 307 -19.33 5.65 9.53
CA VAL A 307 -19.98 4.60 8.72
C VAL A 307 -20.27 3.31 9.50
N ALA A 308 -19.94 3.25 10.79
CA ALA A 308 -20.03 2.03 11.61
C ALA A 308 -21.45 1.42 11.65
N GLY A 309 -22.50 2.23 11.50
CA GLY A 309 -23.90 1.77 11.44
C GLY A 309 -24.32 1.15 10.10
N GLU A 310 -23.50 1.29 9.05
CA GLU A 310 -23.85 0.92 7.67
C GLU A 310 -22.74 0.10 6.98
N LEU A 311 -21.87 -0.56 7.74
CA LEU A 311 -20.67 -1.24 7.23
C LEU A 311 -20.95 -2.17 6.05
N LEU A 312 -22.00 -2.99 6.12
CA LEU A 312 -22.36 -3.88 5.03
C LEU A 312 -22.70 -3.10 3.75
N ALA A 313 -23.49 -2.04 3.84
CA ALA A 313 -23.88 -1.24 2.68
C ALA A 313 -22.65 -0.56 2.06
N ILE A 314 -21.76 -0.01 2.89
CA ILE A 314 -20.53 0.64 2.46
C ILE A 314 -19.58 -0.35 1.77
N LEU A 315 -19.32 -1.51 2.39
CA LEU A 315 -18.44 -2.52 1.80
C LEU A 315 -19.03 -3.12 0.52
N ALA A 316 -20.34 -3.39 0.48
CA ALA A 316 -21.01 -3.88 -0.74
C ALA A 316 -21.01 -2.85 -1.87
N GLY A 317 -21.05 -1.55 -1.54
CA GLY A 317 -20.97 -0.45 -2.50
C GLY A 317 -19.54 -0.13 -2.97
N ALA A 318 -18.51 -0.53 -2.22
CA ALA A 318 -17.11 -0.36 -2.58
C ALA A 318 -16.76 -1.11 -3.88
N VAL A 319 -15.73 -0.66 -4.60
CA VAL A 319 -15.30 -1.25 -5.88
C VAL A 319 -15.07 -2.76 -5.74
N SER A 320 -14.27 -3.17 -4.76
CA SER A 320 -13.92 -4.58 -4.53
C SER A 320 -15.12 -5.39 -4.03
N GLY A 321 -16.01 -4.79 -3.23
CA GLY A 321 -17.25 -5.45 -2.80
C GLY A 321 -18.25 -5.67 -3.93
N ARG A 322 -18.34 -4.72 -4.87
CA ARG A 322 -19.12 -4.87 -6.11
C ARG A 322 -18.53 -5.94 -7.02
N GLU A 323 -17.22 -6.01 -7.14
CA GLU A 323 -16.54 -7.08 -7.90
C GLU A 323 -16.83 -8.46 -7.30
N LEU A 324 -16.65 -8.63 -5.99
CA LEU A 324 -16.98 -9.89 -5.30
C LEU A 324 -18.46 -10.26 -5.43
N THR A 325 -19.37 -9.30 -5.26
CA THR A 325 -20.81 -9.52 -5.44
C THR A 325 -21.14 -9.93 -6.87
N GLY A 326 -20.50 -9.29 -7.86
CA GLY A 326 -20.68 -9.57 -9.29
C GLY A 326 -20.28 -10.99 -9.69
N ILE A 327 -19.35 -11.61 -8.95
CA ILE A 327 -18.96 -13.02 -9.13
C ILE A 327 -19.63 -13.98 -8.14
N GLY A 328 -20.69 -13.55 -7.44
CA GLY A 328 -21.47 -14.41 -6.55
C GLY A 328 -20.91 -14.59 -5.14
N LEU A 329 -19.91 -13.80 -4.73
CA LEU A 329 -19.27 -13.86 -3.41
C LEU A 329 -19.82 -12.81 -2.43
N ALA A 330 -21.11 -12.48 -2.53
CA ALA A 330 -21.77 -11.52 -1.63
C ALA A 330 -21.77 -11.97 -0.15
N HIS A 331 -21.66 -13.28 0.11
CA HIS A 331 -21.53 -13.78 1.49
C HIS A 331 -20.19 -13.38 2.12
N ASP A 332 -19.10 -13.34 1.34
CA ASP A 332 -17.79 -12.94 1.84
C ASP A 332 -17.80 -11.48 2.31
N VAL A 333 -18.46 -10.60 1.55
CA VAL A 333 -18.65 -9.19 1.93
C VAL A 333 -19.46 -9.07 3.23
N ARG A 334 -20.50 -9.89 3.41
CA ARG A 334 -21.28 -9.93 4.66
C ARG A 334 -20.46 -10.37 5.85
N LEU A 335 -19.59 -11.37 5.69
CA LEU A 335 -18.70 -11.82 6.77
C LEU A 335 -17.65 -10.76 7.13
N ALA A 336 -17.07 -10.11 6.13
CA ALA A 336 -16.08 -9.04 6.31
C ALA A 336 -16.66 -7.81 7.03
N ALA A 337 -17.95 -7.50 6.81
CA ALA A 337 -18.63 -6.36 7.42
C ALA A 337 -19.02 -6.56 8.90
N GLN A 338 -18.84 -7.76 9.47
CA GLN A 338 -19.15 -8.00 10.88
C GLN A 338 -18.11 -7.33 11.76
N TRP A 339 -18.48 -6.29 12.50
CA TRP A 339 -17.57 -5.57 13.38
C TRP A 339 -17.44 -6.24 14.74
N ASN A 340 -16.21 -6.51 15.19
CA ASN A 340 -15.88 -7.11 16.49
C ASN A 340 -16.65 -8.43 16.78
N ALA A 341 -16.90 -9.22 15.73
CA ALA A 341 -17.52 -10.54 15.84
C ALA A 341 -16.54 -11.65 16.26
N SER A 342 -15.24 -11.34 16.35
CA SER A 342 -14.15 -12.25 16.71
C SER A 342 -13.30 -11.63 17.82
N THR A 343 -12.83 -12.48 18.74
CA THR A 343 -11.86 -12.12 19.78
C THR A 343 -10.45 -12.61 19.46
N ALA A 344 -10.23 -13.20 18.28
CA ALA A 344 -8.92 -13.69 17.86
C ALA A 344 -8.00 -12.52 17.48
N ALA A 345 -6.71 -12.63 17.79
CA ALA A 345 -5.69 -11.67 17.39
C ALA A 345 -4.57 -12.39 16.63
N PRO A 346 -4.77 -12.73 15.33
CA PRO A 346 -3.81 -13.49 14.56
C PRO A 346 -2.45 -12.80 14.54
N VAL A 347 -1.44 -13.47 15.07
CA VAL A 347 -0.04 -13.01 15.15
C VAL A 347 0.84 -13.91 14.28
N LEU A 348 1.75 -13.30 13.52
CA LEU A 348 2.66 -14.02 12.65
C LEU A 348 3.88 -14.50 13.46
N ILE A 349 3.98 -15.80 13.69
CA ILE A 349 5.08 -16.46 14.39
C ILE A 349 5.73 -17.44 13.42
N ASP A 350 7.04 -17.31 13.20
CA ASP A 350 7.79 -18.16 12.25
C ASP A 350 7.13 -18.25 10.86
N GLY A 351 6.55 -17.13 10.40
CA GLY A 351 5.87 -17.03 9.12
C GLY A 351 4.46 -17.63 9.07
N ILE A 352 3.88 -18.03 10.21
CA ILE A 352 2.53 -18.60 10.30
C ILE A 352 1.66 -17.73 11.22
N TYR A 353 0.47 -17.36 10.76
CA TYR A 353 -0.54 -16.75 11.62
C TYR A 353 -1.19 -17.80 12.51
N ASP A 354 -1.15 -17.55 13.82
CA ASP A 354 -1.78 -18.30 14.90
C ASP A 354 -2.34 -17.30 15.94
N GLY A 355 -3.11 -17.73 16.95
CA GLY A 355 -3.51 -16.84 18.07
C GLY A 355 -4.89 -17.04 18.67
#